data_AF-A0A1X3PC18-F1
#
_entry.id   AF-A0A1X3PC18-F1
#
_cell.length_a   1.000
_cell.length_b   1.000
_cell.length_c   1.000
_cell.angle_alpha   90.00
_cell.angle_beta   90.00
_cell.angle_gamma   90.00
#
_symmetry.space_group_name_H-M   'P 1'
#
loop_
_entity.id
_entity.type
_entity.pdbx_description
1 polymer ?
#
loop_
_entity_poly.entity_id
_entity_poly.type
_entity_poly.pdbx_seq_one_letter_code
_entity_poly.pdbx_strand_id
1 'polypeptide(L)'
;MAAHRDWVQLHPGLHHRLRELAQRIDAGAVSPTAEQRRMLHRLLAEAEAAGAGLSGTDQERLRELNRKIAAEETAYQRLQRAEAAESAVYVASADELVGLDDAVLSSAREAARAAGHDAGHLLRLGMPVQQPALAVLRDRQTRRRLHLASFERGGMPGDDGRTTRQIGADIAVLRARRARLLGHDHHLDAVLTLRTASDVSAVQDMLRPLIAGATASAGRGARGRGGASARRRGRPRRACGPGTSPMGSPP
;
A
#
# COMPACT_ATOMS: atom_id res chain seq x y z
N MET A 1 8.08 4.51 -19.52
CA MET A 1 9.25 4.36 -18.62
C MET A 1 9.83 2.94 -18.60
N ALA A 2 9.02 1.87 -18.47
CA ALA A 2 9.53 0.49 -18.43
C ALA A 2 10.37 0.09 -19.66
N ALA A 3 9.88 0.34 -20.88
CA ALA A 3 10.62 0.03 -22.12
C ALA A 3 11.97 0.75 -22.24
N HIS A 4 12.08 2.00 -21.76
CA HIS A 4 13.35 2.73 -21.75
C HIS A 4 14.34 2.12 -20.76
N ARG A 5 13.89 1.78 -19.54
CA ARG A 5 14.72 1.13 -18.53
C ARG A 5 15.22 -0.23 -19.03
N ASP A 6 14.33 -1.04 -19.61
CA ASP A 6 14.69 -2.34 -20.18
C ASP A 6 15.70 -2.18 -21.32
N TRP A 7 15.53 -1.18 -22.19
CA TRP A 7 16.49 -0.90 -23.26
C TRP A 7 17.88 -0.58 -22.72
N VAL A 8 17.98 0.29 -21.70
CA VAL A 8 19.29 0.64 -21.09
C VAL A 8 19.92 -0.58 -20.42
N GLN A 9 19.17 -1.29 -19.57
CA GLN A 9 19.71 -2.38 -18.74
C GLN A 9 20.04 -3.63 -19.55
N LEU A 10 19.28 -3.91 -20.62
CA LEU A 10 19.49 -5.06 -21.51
C LEU A 10 20.35 -4.73 -22.73
N HIS A 11 20.92 -3.52 -22.83
CA HIS A 11 21.71 -3.16 -24.01
C HIS A 11 22.99 -4.01 -24.08
N PRO A 12 23.15 -4.91 -25.06
CA PRO A 12 24.24 -5.89 -25.07
C PRO A 12 25.61 -5.21 -25.13
N GLY A 13 25.73 -4.13 -25.90
CA GLY A 13 26.97 -3.35 -25.99
C GLY A 13 27.35 -2.61 -24.70
N LEU A 14 26.36 -2.20 -23.88
CA LEU A 14 26.64 -1.52 -22.62
C LEU A 14 27.12 -2.53 -21.58
N HIS A 15 26.40 -3.65 -21.46
CA HIS A 15 26.78 -4.73 -20.56
C HIS A 15 28.16 -5.31 -20.90
N HIS A 16 28.45 -5.49 -22.19
CA HIS A 16 29.77 -5.94 -22.65
C HIS A 16 30.88 -4.98 -22.20
N ARG A 17 30.75 -3.68 -22.47
CA ARG A 17 31.75 -2.67 -22.07
C ARG A 17 31.96 -2.59 -20.56
N LEU A 18 30.90 -2.74 -19.77
CA LEU A 18 31.01 -2.78 -18.30
C LEU A 18 31.78 -4.02 -17.83
N ARG A 19 31.55 -5.18 -18.44
CA ARG A 19 32.32 -6.41 -18.14
C ARG A 19 33.79 -6.30 -18.57
N GLU A 20 34.07 -5.73 -19.74
CA GLU A 20 35.45 -5.47 -20.18
C GLU A 20 36.17 -4.51 -19.21
N LEU A 21 35.49 -3.47 -18.73
CA LEU A 21 36.05 -2.56 -17.73
C LEU A 21 36.36 -3.30 -16.42
N ALA A 22 35.46 -4.18 -15.96
CA ALA A 22 35.70 -5.01 -14.77
C ALA A 22 36.92 -5.92 -14.95
N GLN A 23 37.04 -6.60 -16.09
CA GLN A 23 38.19 -7.44 -16.40
C GLN A 23 39.51 -6.65 -16.44
N ARG A 24 39.51 -5.45 -17.02
CA ARG A 24 40.69 -4.57 -17.05
C ARG A 24 41.09 -4.08 -15.65
N ILE A 25 40.12 -3.85 -14.77
CA ILE A 25 40.38 -3.51 -13.37
C ILE A 25 40.99 -4.71 -12.64
N ASP A 26 40.45 -5.92 -12.84
CA ASP A 26 40.95 -7.14 -12.20
C ASP A 26 42.35 -7.53 -12.69
N ALA A 27 42.65 -7.26 -13.97
CA ALA A 27 43.97 -7.43 -14.56
C ALA A 27 44.98 -6.33 -14.17
N GLY A 28 44.59 -5.34 -13.36
CA GLY A 28 45.46 -4.23 -12.94
C GLY A 28 45.75 -3.19 -14.03
N ALA A 29 45.08 -3.24 -15.18
CA ALA A 29 45.25 -2.27 -16.27
C ALA A 29 44.54 -0.94 -16.02
N VAL A 30 43.59 -0.90 -15.07
CA VAL A 30 42.87 0.31 -14.64
C VAL A 30 42.80 0.31 -13.11
N SER A 31 43.16 1.44 -12.50
CA SER A 31 43.13 1.63 -11.04
C SER A 31 41.97 2.56 -10.64
N PRO A 32 40.78 2.02 -10.33
CA PRO A 32 39.62 2.82 -9.95
C PRO A 32 39.68 3.21 -8.47
N THR A 33 38.97 4.29 -8.12
CA THR A 33 38.64 4.57 -6.71
C THR A 33 37.68 3.51 -6.15
N ALA A 34 37.55 3.43 -4.82
CA ALA A 34 36.60 2.53 -4.17
C ALA A 34 35.15 2.79 -4.62
N GLU A 35 34.77 4.05 -4.78
CA GLU A 35 33.44 4.46 -5.26
C GLU A 35 33.18 4.02 -6.71
N GLN A 36 34.17 4.19 -7.60
CA GLN A 36 34.07 3.76 -8.99
C GLN A 36 33.92 2.23 -9.10
N ARG A 37 34.70 1.48 -8.31
CA ARG A 37 34.58 0.01 -8.22
C ARG A 37 33.19 -0.40 -7.72
N ARG A 38 32.68 0.26 -6.68
CA ARG A 38 31.34 -0.01 -6.15
C ARG A 38 30.24 0.29 -7.17
N MET A 39 30.36 1.41 -7.89
CA MET A 39 29.40 1.78 -8.93
C MET A 39 29.39 0.76 -10.07
N LEU A 40 30.56 0.32 -10.54
CA LEU A 40 30.66 -0.71 -11.58
C LEU A 40 30.00 -2.02 -11.15
N HIS A 41 30.31 -2.52 -9.95
CA HIS A 41 29.69 -3.73 -9.40
C HIS A 41 28.16 -3.58 -9.32
N ARG A 42 27.67 -2.41 -8.91
CA ARG A 42 26.23 -2.14 -8.84
C ARG A 42 25.58 -2.19 -10.22
N LEU A 43 26.18 -1.54 -11.23
CA LEU A 43 25.64 -1.53 -12.59
C LEU A 43 25.62 -2.93 -13.21
N LEU A 44 26.66 -3.74 -12.98
CA LEU A 44 26.70 -5.13 -13.44
C LEU A 44 25.62 -5.98 -12.75
N ALA A 45 25.49 -5.89 -11.43
CA ALA A 45 24.45 -6.61 -10.70
C ALA A 45 23.03 -6.18 -11.13
N GLU A 46 22.80 -4.89 -11.38
CA GLU A 46 21.53 -4.39 -11.89
C GLU A 46 21.23 -4.90 -13.30
N ALA A 47 22.24 -5.01 -14.18
CA ALA A 47 22.09 -5.56 -15.52
C ALA A 47 21.82 -7.08 -15.51
N GLU A 48 22.54 -7.83 -14.68
CA GLU A 48 22.33 -9.27 -14.48
C GLU A 48 20.93 -9.56 -13.93
N ALA A 49 20.51 -8.86 -12.87
CA ALA A 49 19.17 -8.97 -12.31
C ALA A 49 18.07 -8.51 -13.29
N ALA A 50 18.41 -7.64 -14.26
CA ALA A 50 17.52 -7.25 -15.34
C ALA A 50 17.48 -8.28 -16.48
N GLY A 51 18.37 -9.27 -16.53
CA GLY A 51 18.39 -10.35 -17.53
C GLY A 51 19.44 -10.19 -18.63
N ALA A 52 20.48 -9.35 -18.45
CA ALA A 52 21.51 -9.13 -19.47
C ALA A 52 22.33 -10.39 -19.84
N GLY A 53 22.32 -11.42 -19.00
CA GLY A 53 22.94 -12.73 -19.26
C GLY A 53 22.08 -13.73 -20.03
N LEU A 54 20.81 -13.40 -20.32
CA LEU A 54 19.90 -14.31 -21.01
C LEU A 54 20.16 -14.38 -22.52
N SER A 55 19.75 -15.50 -23.13
CA SER A 55 19.72 -15.68 -24.59
C SER A 55 18.79 -14.65 -25.25
N GLY A 56 18.98 -14.36 -26.54
CA GLY A 56 18.14 -13.38 -27.27
C GLY A 56 16.64 -13.69 -27.17
N THR A 57 16.26 -14.96 -27.32
CA THR A 57 14.86 -15.42 -27.21
C THR A 57 14.31 -15.24 -25.79
N ASP A 58 15.11 -15.51 -24.76
CA ASP A 58 14.67 -15.33 -23.37
C ASP A 58 14.61 -13.84 -22.97
N GLN A 59 15.47 -12.99 -23.53
CA GLN A 59 15.35 -11.54 -23.39
C GLN A 59 14.06 -11.00 -24.01
N GLU A 60 13.62 -11.52 -25.17
CA GLU A 60 12.34 -11.14 -25.77
C GLU A 60 11.15 -11.54 -24.89
N ARG A 61 11.16 -12.78 -24.35
CA ARG A 61 10.16 -13.24 -23.38
C ARG A 61 10.15 -12.37 -22.12
N LEU A 62 11.32 -11.97 -21.64
CA LEU A 62 11.45 -11.09 -20.48
C LEU A 62 10.85 -9.71 -20.74
N ARG A 63 11.14 -9.09 -21.89
CA ARG A 63 10.56 -7.80 -22.30
C ARG A 63 9.03 -7.91 -22.41
N GLU A 64 8.51 -9.01 -22.93
CA GLU A 64 7.06 -9.25 -22.97
C GLU A 64 6.45 -9.33 -21.57
N LEU A 65 7.05 -10.09 -20.67
CA LEU A 65 6.60 -10.18 -19.28
C LEU A 65 6.64 -8.81 -18.58
N ASN A 66 7.72 -8.04 -18.75
CA ASN A 66 7.84 -6.70 -18.18
C ASN A 66 6.75 -5.75 -18.70
N ARG A 67 6.43 -5.82 -20.01
CA ARG A 67 5.34 -5.03 -20.59
C ARG A 67 3.98 -5.41 -19.99
N LYS A 68 3.69 -6.70 -19.86
CA LYS A 68 2.44 -7.17 -19.23
C LYS A 68 2.35 -6.73 -17.77
N ILE A 69 3.41 -6.90 -16.99
CA ILE A 69 3.44 -6.46 -15.58
C ILE A 69 3.18 -4.96 -15.48
N ALA A 70 3.86 -4.14 -16.30
CA ALA A 70 3.67 -2.69 -16.28
C ALA A 70 2.24 -2.28 -16.67
N ALA A 71 1.63 -2.98 -17.64
CA ALA A 71 0.24 -2.76 -18.02
C ALA A 71 -0.73 -3.12 -16.89
N GLU A 72 -0.55 -4.27 -16.24
CA GLU A 72 -1.40 -4.69 -15.12
C GLU A 72 -1.22 -3.80 -13.89
N GLU A 73 0.00 -3.35 -13.58
CA GLU A 73 0.24 -2.39 -12.49
C GLU A 73 -0.47 -1.06 -12.75
N THR A 74 -0.49 -0.59 -14.01
CA THR A 74 -1.20 0.62 -14.42
C THR A 74 -2.72 0.43 -14.29
N ALA A 75 -3.24 -0.72 -14.73
CA ALA A 75 -4.66 -1.07 -14.60
C ALA A 75 -5.09 -1.16 -13.13
N TYR A 76 -4.30 -1.84 -12.29
CA TYR A 76 -4.52 -1.96 -10.85
C TYR A 76 -4.60 -0.58 -10.19
N GLN A 77 -3.64 0.31 -10.46
CA GLN A 77 -3.62 1.66 -9.88
C GLN A 77 -4.81 2.51 -10.31
N ARG A 78 -5.21 2.42 -11.58
CA ARG A 78 -6.39 3.14 -12.09
C ARG A 78 -7.66 2.64 -11.40
N LEU A 79 -7.87 1.33 -11.37
CA LEU A 79 -9.07 0.74 -10.78
C LEU A 79 -9.12 0.96 -9.25
N GLN A 80 -7.99 0.86 -8.54
CA GLN A 80 -7.93 1.15 -7.11
C GLN A 80 -8.38 2.58 -6.79
N ARG A 81 -7.97 3.57 -7.60
CA ARG A 81 -8.37 4.97 -7.40
C ARG A 81 -9.86 5.17 -7.68
N ALA A 82 -10.37 4.58 -8.75
CA ALA A 82 -11.80 4.61 -9.06
C ALA A 82 -12.62 3.96 -7.94
N GLU A 83 -12.24 2.76 -7.51
CA GLU A 83 -12.90 2.05 -6.42
C GLU A 83 -12.90 2.83 -5.10
N ALA A 84 -11.82 3.53 -4.77
CA ALA A 84 -11.76 4.38 -3.59
C ALA A 84 -12.71 5.59 -3.66
N ALA A 85 -12.93 6.14 -4.86
CA ALA A 85 -13.89 7.22 -5.08
C ALA A 85 -15.34 6.71 -5.01
N GLU A 86 -15.64 5.61 -5.70
CA GLU A 86 -16.97 4.97 -5.71
C GLU A 86 -17.38 4.43 -4.33
N SER A 87 -16.41 3.93 -3.56
CA SER A 87 -16.67 3.43 -2.20
C SER A 87 -16.75 4.54 -1.16
N ALA A 88 -16.62 5.82 -1.53
CA ALA A 88 -16.74 6.92 -0.58
C ALA A 88 -18.13 6.92 0.09
N VAL A 89 -18.18 7.25 1.38
CA VAL A 89 -19.43 7.12 2.15
C VAL A 89 -20.17 8.45 2.17
N TYR A 90 -21.27 8.52 1.43
CA TYR A 90 -22.19 9.65 1.46
C TYR A 90 -23.05 9.64 2.74
N VAL A 91 -23.16 10.79 3.38
CA VAL A 91 -23.95 10.99 4.61
C VAL A 91 -24.81 12.24 4.44
N ALA A 92 -26.13 12.06 4.46
CA ALA A 92 -27.08 13.13 4.21
C ALA A 92 -27.17 14.11 5.38
N SER A 93 -27.27 13.60 6.63
CA SER A 93 -27.41 14.43 7.83
C SER A 93 -26.07 14.68 8.53
N ALA A 94 -25.81 15.94 8.94
CA ALA A 94 -24.66 16.27 9.78
C ALA A 94 -24.72 15.61 11.17
N ASP A 95 -25.91 15.23 11.64
CA ASP A 95 -26.09 14.58 12.94
C ASP A 95 -25.44 13.18 13.00
N GLU A 96 -25.30 12.52 11.84
CA GLU A 96 -24.60 11.24 11.71
C GLU A 96 -23.06 11.39 11.79
N LEU A 97 -22.55 12.63 11.79
CA LEU A 97 -21.12 12.98 11.76
C LEU A 97 -20.61 13.58 13.07
N VAL A 98 -21.39 13.50 14.15
CA VAL A 98 -21.01 14.03 15.46
C VAL A 98 -19.63 13.51 15.88
N GLY A 99 -18.73 14.44 16.21
CA GLY A 99 -17.35 14.16 16.62
C GLY A 99 -16.30 14.56 15.59
N LEU A 100 -16.70 14.78 14.33
CA LEU A 100 -15.85 15.46 13.34
C LEU A 100 -15.76 16.95 13.67
N ASP A 101 -14.61 17.55 13.39
CA ASP A 101 -14.42 18.99 13.47
C ASP A 101 -14.94 19.70 12.20
N ASP A 102 -15.06 21.02 12.29
CA ASP A 102 -15.61 21.84 11.20
C ASP A 102 -14.76 21.78 9.92
N ALA A 103 -13.45 21.58 10.05
CA ALA A 103 -12.54 21.47 8.90
C ALA A 103 -12.83 20.19 8.10
N VAL A 104 -12.99 19.05 8.78
CA VAL A 104 -13.35 17.77 8.16
C VAL A 104 -14.76 17.83 7.57
N LEU A 105 -15.72 18.44 8.27
CA LEU A 105 -17.07 18.63 7.76
C LEU A 105 -17.09 19.49 6.50
N SER A 106 -16.33 20.60 6.47
CA SER A 106 -16.21 21.45 5.29
C SER A 106 -15.64 20.69 4.10
N SER A 107 -14.53 19.95 4.29
CA SER A 107 -13.94 19.14 3.23
C SER A 107 -14.88 18.04 2.72
N ALA A 108 -15.67 17.45 3.61
CA ALA A 108 -16.64 16.43 3.23
C ALA A 108 -17.82 17.01 2.42
N ARG A 109 -18.26 18.24 2.71
CA ARG A 109 -19.29 18.95 1.91
C ARG A 109 -18.76 19.28 0.51
N GLU A 110 -17.53 19.77 0.42
CA GLU A 110 -16.89 20.03 -0.88
C GLU A 110 -16.75 18.76 -1.70
N ALA A 111 -16.35 17.65 -1.07
CA ALA A 111 -16.27 16.36 -1.72
C ALA A 111 -17.65 15.86 -2.21
N ALA A 112 -18.72 16.09 -1.43
CA ALA A 112 -20.08 15.73 -1.85
C ALA A 112 -20.51 16.53 -3.10
N ARG A 113 -20.26 17.85 -3.10
CA ARG A 113 -20.54 18.71 -4.26
C ARG A 113 -19.75 18.31 -5.49
N ALA A 114 -18.46 18.00 -5.33
CA ALA A 114 -17.61 17.54 -6.41
C ALA A 114 -18.07 16.20 -7.00
N ALA A 115 -18.75 15.36 -6.20
CA ALA A 115 -19.36 14.11 -6.63
C ALA A 115 -20.81 14.28 -7.14
N GLY A 116 -21.29 15.51 -7.31
CA GLY A 116 -22.63 15.79 -7.86
C GLY A 116 -23.79 15.76 -6.87
N HIS A 117 -23.51 15.78 -5.56
CA HIS A 117 -24.55 15.91 -4.54
C HIS A 117 -24.78 17.40 -4.16
N ASP A 118 -26.04 17.86 -4.22
CA ASP A 118 -26.40 19.24 -3.87
C ASP A 118 -26.26 19.55 -2.36
N ALA A 119 -26.39 18.51 -1.54
CA ALA A 119 -26.34 18.59 -0.08
C ALA A 119 -25.67 17.34 0.53
N GLY A 120 -25.38 17.40 1.83
CA GLY A 120 -24.77 16.30 2.58
C GLY A 120 -23.24 16.36 2.60
N HIS A 121 -22.62 15.23 2.95
CA HIS A 121 -21.19 15.11 3.19
C HIS A 121 -20.69 13.79 2.58
N LEU A 122 -19.52 13.81 1.95
CA LEU A 122 -18.90 12.63 1.39
C LEU A 122 -17.58 12.33 2.12
N LEU A 123 -17.56 11.23 2.86
CA LEU A 123 -16.35 10.76 3.54
C LEU A 123 -15.49 9.97 2.55
N ARG A 124 -14.46 10.64 2.00
CA ARG A 124 -13.47 10.03 1.10
C ARG A 124 -12.65 8.97 1.83
N LEU A 125 -12.27 7.93 1.11
CA LEU A 125 -11.43 6.86 1.62
C LEU A 125 -9.95 7.14 1.33
N GLY A 126 -9.12 7.05 2.36
CA GLY A 126 -7.67 6.98 2.22
C GLY A 126 -7.17 5.55 1.97
N MET A 127 -5.90 5.42 1.57
CA MET A 127 -5.23 4.14 1.32
C MET A 127 -5.29 3.13 2.49
N PRO A 128 -5.06 3.52 3.76
CA PRO A 128 -5.11 2.56 4.87
C PRO A 128 -6.50 1.94 5.06
N VAL A 129 -6.56 0.75 5.67
CA VAL A 129 -7.85 0.14 6.03
C VAL A 129 -8.54 0.94 7.14
N GLN A 130 -7.78 1.37 8.16
CA GLN A 130 -8.29 2.23 9.22
C GLN A 130 -8.39 3.68 8.72
N GLN A 131 -9.61 4.20 8.68
CA GLN A 131 -9.87 5.58 8.27
C GLN A 131 -9.77 6.52 9.49
N PRO A 132 -9.07 7.67 9.42
CA PRO A 132 -8.88 8.57 10.56
C PRO A 132 -10.17 8.99 11.27
N ALA A 133 -11.24 9.24 10.50
CA ALA A 133 -12.56 9.63 11.02
C ALA A 133 -13.17 8.59 11.99
N LEU A 134 -12.78 7.31 11.90
CA LEU A 134 -13.27 6.25 12.80
C LEU A 134 -12.88 6.50 14.27
N ALA A 135 -11.82 7.27 14.53
CA ALA A 135 -11.34 7.54 15.88
C ALA A 135 -12.22 8.53 16.65
N VAL A 136 -12.90 9.44 15.95
CA VAL A 136 -13.63 10.57 16.55
C VAL A 136 -15.14 10.50 16.33
N LEU A 137 -15.60 9.84 15.25
CA LEU A 137 -17.02 9.65 14.96
C LEU A 137 -17.74 8.95 16.12
N ARG A 138 -18.82 9.57 16.63
CA ARG A 138 -19.61 9.02 17.73
C ARG A 138 -20.69 8.06 17.26
N ASP A 139 -21.27 8.28 16.08
CA ASP A 139 -22.29 7.38 15.54
C ASP A 139 -21.70 6.02 15.14
N ARG A 140 -22.32 4.93 15.63
CA ARG A 140 -21.83 3.56 15.40
C ARG A 140 -22.11 3.08 13.99
N GLN A 141 -23.23 3.46 13.40
CA GLN A 141 -23.61 3.01 12.06
C GLN A 141 -22.76 3.70 11.00
N THR A 142 -22.49 5.01 11.13
CA THR A 142 -21.54 5.75 10.28
C THR A 142 -20.15 5.13 10.36
N ARG A 143 -19.64 4.84 11.57
CA ARG A 143 -18.36 4.14 11.73
C ARG A 143 -18.35 2.78 11.03
N ARG A 144 -19.44 2.01 11.16
CA ARG A 144 -19.55 0.69 10.50
C ARG A 144 -19.54 0.83 8.98
N ARG A 145 -20.35 1.74 8.43
CA ARG A 145 -20.42 2.02 6.98
C ARG A 145 -19.05 2.42 6.44
N LEU A 146 -18.37 3.37 7.09
CA LEU A 146 -17.03 3.81 6.71
C LEU A 146 -15.99 2.70 6.79
N HIS A 147 -16.03 1.87 7.83
CA HIS A 147 -15.11 0.75 7.97
C HIS A 147 -15.33 -0.31 6.88
N LEU A 148 -16.58 -0.70 6.64
CA LEU A 148 -16.92 -1.70 5.62
C LEU A 148 -16.55 -1.21 4.23
N ALA A 149 -16.92 0.02 3.88
CA ALA A 149 -16.54 0.65 2.62
C ALA A 149 -15.02 0.65 2.40
N SER A 150 -14.24 0.84 3.47
CA SER A 150 -12.77 0.76 3.40
C SER A 150 -12.23 -0.66 3.29
N PHE A 151 -12.82 -1.60 4.04
CA PHE A 151 -12.38 -2.98 4.14
C PHE A 151 -12.73 -3.82 2.91
N GLU A 152 -13.87 -3.53 2.28
CA GLU A 152 -14.42 -4.32 1.18
C GLU A 152 -13.83 -3.94 -0.19
N ARG A 153 -13.05 -2.84 -0.28
CA ARG A 153 -12.25 -2.51 -1.47
C ARG A 153 -11.45 -3.73 -1.93
N GLY A 154 -11.28 -3.89 -3.22
CA GLY A 154 -10.77 -5.11 -3.83
C GLY A 154 -11.77 -5.82 -4.74
N GLY A 155 -13.07 -5.51 -4.61
CA GLY A 155 -14.17 -6.33 -5.11
C GLY A 155 -14.98 -5.70 -6.22
N MET A 156 -14.81 -4.40 -6.48
CA MET A 156 -15.53 -3.71 -7.54
C MET A 156 -14.98 -4.11 -8.92
N PRO A 157 -15.82 -4.58 -9.86
CA PRO A 157 -15.37 -4.82 -11.23
C PRO A 157 -15.08 -3.48 -11.93
N GLY A 158 -13.98 -3.42 -12.67
CA GLY A 158 -13.68 -2.33 -13.59
C GLY A 158 -14.34 -2.51 -14.96
N ASP A 159 -14.01 -1.61 -15.89
CA ASP A 159 -14.54 -1.61 -17.26
C ASP A 159 -14.25 -2.91 -18.02
N ASP A 160 -13.15 -3.59 -17.69
CA ASP A 160 -12.75 -4.88 -18.28
C ASP A 160 -13.36 -6.10 -17.55
N GLY A 161 -14.26 -5.87 -16.61
CA GLY A 161 -14.93 -6.89 -15.81
C GLY A 161 -14.07 -7.50 -14.70
N ARG A 162 -12.80 -7.10 -14.57
CA ARG A 162 -11.88 -7.60 -13.55
C ARG A 162 -11.89 -6.71 -12.31
N THR A 163 -11.66 -7.34 -11.16
CA THR A 163 -11.47 -6.64 -9.87
C THR A 163 -9.99 -6.40 -9.60
N THR A 164 -9.67 -5.46 -8.71
CA THR A 164 -8.28 -5.25 -8.27
C THR A 164 -7.68 -6.51 -7.61
N ARG A 165 -8.49 -7.34 -6.93
CA ARG A 165 -8.03 -8.66 -6.42
C ARG A 165 -7.57 -9.59 -7.55
N GLN A 166 -8.32 -9.66 -8.66
CA GLN A 166 -7.96 -10.48 -9.81
C GLN A 166 -6.71 -9.96 -10.51
N ILE A 167 -6.64 -8.65 -10.78
CA ILE A 167 -5.46 -8.02 -11.38
C ILE A 167 -4.22 -8.23 -10.49
N GLY A 168 -4.35 -8.12 -9.16
CA GLY A 168 -3.27 -8.38 -8.22
C GLY A 168 -2.75 -9.82 -8.28
N ALA A 169 -3.65 -10.80 -8.44
CA ALA A 169 -3.28 -12.20 -8.63
C ALA A 169 -2.54 -12.42 -9.97
N ASP A 170 -3.00 -11.78 -11.05
CA ASP A 170 -2.34 -11.84 -12.37
C ASP A 170 -0.92 -11.27 -12.30
N ILE A 171 -0.72 -10.14 -11.62
CA ILE A 171 0.61 -9.56 -11.37
C ILE A 171 1.51 -10.54 -10.62
N ALA A 172 0.99 -11.23 -9.60
CA ALA A 172 1.77 -12.21 -8.84
C ALA A 172 2.22 -13.40 -9.72
N VAL A 173 1.31 -13.91 -10.58
CA VAL A 173 1.62 -14.98 -11.54
C VAL A 173 2.67 -14.53 -12.55
N LEU A 174 2.54 -13.33 -13.10
CA LEU A 174 3.52 -12.76 -14.05
C LEU A 174 4.89 -12.58 -13.39
N ARG A 175 4.94 -12.10 -12.15
CA ARG A 175 6.18 -11.95 -11.37
C ARG A 175 6.84 -13.30 -11.07
N ALA A 176 6.07 -14.34 -10.79
CA ALA A 176 6.60 -15.69 -10.61
C ALA A 176 7.20 -16.25 -11.91
N ARG A 177 6.52 -16.06 -13.06
CA ARG A 177 7.04 -16.43 -14.38
C ARG A 177 8.34 -15.69 -14.72
N ARG A 178 8.38 -14.37 -14.45
CA ARG A 178 9.58 -13.54 -14.63
C ARG A 178 10.75 -14.02 -13.77
N ALA A 179 10.51 -14.37 -12.51
CA ALA A 179 11.53 -14.88 -11.61
C ALA A 179 12.16 -16.19 -12.13
N ARG A 180 11.31 -17.14 -12.55
CA ARG A 180 11.79 -18.40 -13.13
C ARG A 180 12.61 -18.20 -14.40
N LEU A 181 12.20 -17.28 -15.26
CA LEU A 181 12.96 -16.94 -16.48
C LEU A 181 14.35 -16.38 -16.16
N LEU A 182 14.48 -15.67 -15.03
CA LEU A 182 15.74 -15.13 -14.52
C LEU A 182 16.55 -16.15 -13.70
N GLY A 183 16.08 -17.41 -13.58
CA GLY A 183 16.78 -18.45 -12.83
C GLY A 183 16.52 -18.45 -11.31
N HIS A 184 15.45 -17.81 -10.86
CA HIS A 184 15.06 -17.76 -9.44
C HIS A 184 13.81 -18.61 -9.16
N ASP A 185 13.76 -19.24 -7.98
CA ASP A 185 12.63 -20.09 -7.57
C ASP A 185 11.33 -19.29 -7.42
N HIS A 186 11.44 -18.09 -6.83
CA HIS A 186 10.32 -17.18 -6.65
C HIS A 186 10.70 -15.71 -6.75
N HIS A 187 9.68 -14.84 -6.83
CA HIS A 187 9.87 -13.41 -7.03
C HIS A 187 10.72 -12.74 -5.94
N LEU A 188 10.63 -13.20 -4.69
CA LEU A 188 11.40 -12.62 -3.59
C LEU A 188 12.91 -12.81 -3.79
N ASP A 189 13.37 -13.99 -4.22
CA ASP A 189 14.79 -14.23 -4.51
C ASP A 189 15.31 -13.27 -5.58
N ALA A 190 14.53 -13.11 -6.65
CA ALA A 190 14.87 -12.20 -7.74
C ALA A 190 15.01 -10.74 -7.24
N VAL A 191 14.18 -10.33 -6.27
CA VAL A 191 14.24 -8.99 -5.67
C VAL A 191 15.41 -8.84 -4.70
N LEU A 192 15.73 -9.88 -3.93
CA LEU A 192 16.76 -9.84 -2.90
C LEU A 192 18.17 -9.62 -3.45
N THR A 193 18.44 -10.02 -4.70
CA THR A 193 19.72 -9.78 -5.41
C THR A 193 20.20 -8.31 -5.36
N LEU A 194 19.27 -7.36 -5.29
CA LEU A 194 19.54 -5.91 -5.24
C LEU A 194 19.13 -5.29 -3.90
N ARG A 195 19.08 -6.07 -2.83
CA ARG A 195 18.72 -5.63 -1.47
C ARG A 195 19.83 -5.98 -0.49
N THR A 196 19.70 -5.46 0.74
CA THR A 196 20.69 -5.66 1.80
C THR A 196 20.46 -6.95 2.59
N ALA A 197 19.23 -7.48 2.57
CA ALA A 197 18.96 -8.79 3.13
C ALA A 197 19.59 -9.87 2.24
N SER A 198 20.34 -10.79 2.86
CA SER A 198 21.09 -11.83 2.15
C SER A 198 20.19 -12.84 1.45
N ASP A 199 19.10 -13.22 2.10
CA ASP A 199 18.20 -14.30 1.68
C ASP A 199 16.84 -14.19 2.40
N VAL A 200 15.94 -15.12 2.08
CA VAL A 200 14.60 -15.19 2.67
C VAL A 200 14.64 -15.48 4.17
N SER A 201 15.59 -16.30 4.66
CA SER A 201 15.73 -16.62 6.09
C SER A 201 16.05 -15.35 6.88
N ALA A 202 17.00 -14.54 6.41
CA ALA A 202 17.37 -13.28 7.06
C ALA A 202 16.16 -12.34 7.22
N VAL A 203 15.28 -12.27 6.21
CA VAL A 203 14.03 -11.50 6.30
C VAL A 203 13.08 -12.11 7.36
N GLN A 204 12.90 -13.42 7.34
CA GLN A 204 12.01 -14.11 8.28
C GLN A 204 12.50 -14.03 9.73
N ASP A 205 13.81 -14.16 9.96
CA ASP A 205 14.46 -14.11 11.27
C ASP A 205 14.34 -12.72 11.89
N MET A 206 14.38 -11.66 11.06
CA MET A 206 14.07 -10.31 11.52
C MET A 206 12.58 -10.12 11.87
N LEU A 207 11.66 -10.61 11.02
CA LEU A 207 10.22 -10.35 11.17
C LEU A 207 9.57 -11.16 12.30
N ARG A 208 9.99 -12.41 12.51
CA ARG A 208 9.37 -13.33 13.48
C ARG A 208 9.33 -12.78 14.92
N PRO A 209 10.42 -12.26 15.52
CA PRO A 209 10.37 -11.70 16.87
C PRO A 209 9.50 -10.43 16.95
N LEU A 210 9.50 -9.60 15.90
CA LEU A 210 8.67 -8.39 15.82
C LEU A 210 7.18 -8.74 15.81
N ILE A 211 6.80 -9.74 15.02
CA ILE A 211 5.42 -10.25 14.96
C ILE A 211 4.99 -10.78 16.33
N ALA A 212 5.83 -11.57 17.00
CA ALA A 212 5.53 -12.09 18.33
C ALA A 212 5.30 -10.97 19.36
N GLY A 213 6.20 -9.97 19.40
CA GLY A 213 6.06 -8.81 20.30
C GLY A 213 4.83 -7.95 20.01
N ALA A 214 4.56 -7.69 18.72
CA ALA A 214 3.42 -6.89 18.28
C ALA A 214 2.08 -7.57 18.57
N THR A 215 1.96 -8.87 18.29
CA THR A 215 0.73 -9.65 18.55
C THR A 215 0.40 -9.76 20.03
N ALA A 216 1.41 -9.99 20.88
CA ALA A 216 1.24 -9.99 22.33
C ALA A 216 0.73 -8.63 22.84
N SER A 217 1.30 -7.53 22.33
CA SER A 217 0.90 -6.17 22.70
C SER A 217 -0.51 -5.83 22.23
N ALA A 218 -0.87 -6.21 21.00
CA ALA A 218 -2.21 -6.07 20.46
C ALA A 218 -3.25 -6.85 21.29
N GLY A 219 -2.93 -8.09 21.70
CA GLY A 219 -3.78 -8.90 22.56
C GLY A 219 -4.05 -8.24 23.92
N ARG A 220 -3.01 -7.67 24.56
CA ARG A 220 -3.17 -6.89 25.81
C ARG A 220 -4.05 -5.66 25.59
N GLY A 221 -3.82 -4.90 24.51
CA GLY A 221 -4.59 -3.70 24.19
C GLY A 221 -6.07 -3.99 23.90
N ALA A 222 -6.37 -5.10 23.22
CA ALA A 222 -7.75 -5.53 22.94
C ALA A 222 -8.50 -5.88 24.23
N ARG A 223 -7.87 -6.63 25.15
CA ARG A 223 -8.44 -6.96 26.48
C ARG A 223 -8.73 -5.71 27.30
N GLY A 224 -7.78 -4.75 27.32
CA GLY A 224 -7.95 -3.46 28.01
C GLY A 224 -9.16 -2.66 27.49
N ARG A 225 -9.31 -2.55 26.17
CA ARG A 225 -10.46 -1.86 25.54
C ARG A 225 -11.79 -2.59 25.79
N GLY A 226 -11.81 -3.92 25.78
CA GLY A 226 -12.97 -4.74 26.12
C GLY A 226 -13.47 -4.47 27.55
N GLY A 227 -12.54 -4.44 28.51
CA GLY A 227 -12.85 -4.11 29.91
C GLY A 227 -13.38 -2.68 30.10
N ALA A 228 -12.82 -1.70 29.40
CA ALA A 228 -13.30 -0.31 29.45
C ALA A 228 -14.72 -0.16 28.85
N SER A 229 -15.02 -0.87 27.76
CA SER A 229 -16.36 -0.88 27.14
C SER A 229 -17.41 -1.49 28.05
N ALA A 230 -17.09 -2.62 28.71
CA ALA A 230 -17.97 -3.28 29.67
C ALA A 230 -18.30 -2.38 30.87
N ARG A 231 -17.29 -1.70 31.44
CA ARG A 231 -17.47 -0.73 32.54
C ARG A 231 -18.34 0.46 32.15
N ARG A 232 -18.26 0.93 30.90
CA ARG A 232 -19.10 2.02 30.37
C ARG A 232 -20.56 1.60 30.19
N ARG A 233 -20.82 0.34 29.83
CA ARG A 233 -22.18 -0.22 29.69
C ARG A 233 -22.85 -0.53 31.03
N GLY A 234 -22.06 -0.86 32.06
CA GLY A 234 -22.56 -1.14 33.41
C GLY A 234 -22.85 0.08 34.30
N ARG A 235 -22.56 1.31 33.84
CA ARG A 235 -22.94 2.53 34.57
C ARG A 235 -24.36 2.95 34.15
N PRO A 236 -25.33 3.07 35.08
CA PRO A 236 -26.63 3.63 34.76
C PRO A 236 -26.43 5.05 34.23
N ARG A 237 -27.13 5.40 33.14
CA ARG A 237 -27.16 6.77 32.62
C ARG A 237 -27.71 7.65 33.74
N ARG A 238 -26.87 8.47 34.37
CA ARG A 238 -27.34 9.53 35.28
C ARG A 238 -28.29 10.39 34.44
N ALA A 239 -29.58 10.32 34.75
CA ALA A 239 -30.55 11.26 34.22
C ALA A 239 -30.09 12.65 34.70
N CYS A 240 -29.77 13.53 33.75
CA CYS A 240 -29.76 14.95 34.03
C CYS A 240 -31.20 15.34 34.35
N GLY A 241 -31.56 15.37 35.64
CA GLY A 241 -32.80 15.97 36.10
C GLY A 241 -32.78 17.48 35.84
N PRO A 242 -33.93 18.12 35.60
CA PRO A 242 -33.99 19.55 35.35
C PRO A 242 -33.55 20.28 36.63
N GLY A 243 -32.54 21.13 36.49
CA GLY A 243 -32.13 22.02 37.57
C GLY A 243 -33.24 23.02 37.85
N THR A 244 -33.99 22.80 38.93
CA THR A 244 -34.83 23.83 39.54
C THR A 244 -33.92 24.79 40.30
N SER A 245 -33.63 25.94 39.71
CA SER A 245 -33.07 27.09 40.44
C SER A 245 -34.15 27.67 41.36
N PRO A 246 -33.90 27.83 42.67
CA PRO A 246 -34.83 28.57 43.52
C PRO A 246 -34.61 30.08 43.29
N MET A 247 -35.65 30.75 42.80
CA MET A 247 -35.78 32.21 42.89
C MET A 247 -35.97 32.59 44.36
N GLY A 248 -35.16 33.53 44.85
CA GLY A 248 -35.43 34.30 46.05
C GLY A 248 -35.35 35.79 45.72
N SER A 249 -36.48 36.49 45.86
CA SER A 249 -36.60 37.96 45.84
C SER A 249 -37.09 38.44 47.22
N PRO A 250 -37.16 39.76 47.49
CA PRO A 250 -36.47 40.46 48.59
C PRO A 250 -37.41 40.70 49.80
N PRO A 251 -37.02 41.46 50.85
CA PRO A 251 -36.85 42.92 50.79
C PRO A 251 -35.42 43.42 51.06
#